data_AF-A0A2J7PTE2-F1
#
_entry.id   AF-A0A2J7PTE2-F1
#
_cell.length_a   1.000
_cell.length_b   1.000
_cell.length_c   1.000
_cell.angle_alpha   90.00
_cell.angle_beta   90.00
_cell.angle_gamma   90.00
#
_symmetry.space_group_name_H-M   'P 1'
#
loop_
_entity.id
_entity.type
_entity.pdbx_description
1 polymer ?
#
loop_
_entity_poly.entity_id
_entity_poly.type
_entity_poly.pdbx_seq_one_letter_code
_entity_poly.pdbx_strand_id
1 'polypeptide(L)'
;KLNLSSNRLCIITIYRAPTGNIDTFLRMSSLFISSPLTRISNNSLSQGIFPDRLKYSEIRPLFKKGEKTNISNYMSISLLTSFSKVLEKAMST
;
A
#
# COMPACT_ATOMS: atom_id res chain seq x y z
N LYS A 1 1.83 4.66 -23.25
CA LYS A 1 0.66 5.56 -23.05
C LYS A 1 -0.35 4.82 -22.18
N LEU A 2 -0.33 5.03 -20.86
CA LEU A 2 -1.39 4.52 -19.99
C LEU A 2 -2.57 5.48 -20.12
N ASN A 3 -3.63 5.00 -20.78
CA ASN A 3 -4.85 5.74 -21.05
C ASN A 3 -5.70 5.76 -19.77
N LEU A 4 -5.66 6.88 -19.06
CA LEU A 4 -6.43 7.13 -17.84
C LEU A 4 -7.77 7.76 -18.23
N SER A 5 -8.73 6.90 -18.57
CA SER A 5 -10.15 7.28 -18.59
C SER A 5 -10.78 6.95 -17.23
N SER A 6 -11.52 7.92 -16.71
CA SER A 6 -12.37 7.88 -15.51
C SER A 6 -11.70 7.97 -14.13
N ASN A 7 -11.55 9.23 -13.71
CA ASN A 7 -11.98 9.77 -12.42
C ASN A 7 -11.47 9.11 -11.12
N ARG A 8 -10.44 9.78 -10.56
CA ARG A 8 -10.24 10.04 -9.12
C ARG A 8 -9.98 8.85 -8.18
N LEU A 9 -8.88 8.12 -8.38
CA LEU A 9 -7.96 7.64 -7.33
C LEU A 9 -6.92 6.69 -7.97
N CYS A 10 -5.90 7.21 -8.64
CA CYS A 10 -4.92 6.34 -9.29
C CYS A 10 -3.56 7.00 -9.42
N ILE A 11 -2.85 7.25 -8.30
CA ILE A 11 -1.42 7.61 -8.37
C ILE A 11 -0.57 6.88 -7.31
N ILE A 12 -1.09 6.50 -6.13
CA ILE A 12 -0.18 6.04 -5.05
C ILE A 12 0.05 4.53 -5.03
N THR A 13 -0.81 3.70 -5.64
CA THR A 13 -0.72 2.25 -5.49
C THR A 13 0.30 1.58 -6.44
N ILE A 14 0.95 2.32 -7.35
CA ILE A 14 1.74 1.68 -8.44
C ILE A 14 3.09 2.36 -8.72
N TYR A 15 3.51 3.39 -7.98
CA TYR A 15 4.85 3.96 -8.23
C TYR A 15 5.93 3.18 -7.48
N ARG A 16 6.53 2.22 -8.18
CA ARG A 16 7.79 1.56 -7.80
C ARG A 16 8.94 2.47 -8.23
N ALA A 17 9.49 3.24 -7.28
CA ALA A 17 10.69 4.03 -7.56
C ALA A 17 11.83 3.09 -8.01
N PRO A 18 12.43 3.29 -9.19
CA PRO A 18 13.47 2.41 -9.72
C PRO A 18 14.75 2.38 -8.85
N THR A 19 14.92 3.37 -7.96
CA THR A 19 16.12 3.60 -7.14
C THR A 19 15.88 3.50 -5.63
N GLY A 20 14.71 3.01 -5.19
CA GLY A 20 14.55 2.49 -3.83
C GLY A 20 14.09 3.45 -2.72
N ASN A 21 13.75 4.71 -2.99
CA ASN A 21 13.26 5.61 -1.94
C ASN A 21 11.79 6.04 -2.13
N ILE A 22 10.88 5.17 -1.69
CA ILE A 22 9.42 5.42 -1.67
C ILE A 22 9.06 6.58 -0.71
N ASP A 23 9.86 6.82 0.33
CA ASP A 23 9.62 7.87 1.34
C ASP A 23 9.67 9.27 0.71
N THR A 24 10.64 9.53 -0.17
CA THR A 24 10.75 10.82 -0.87
C THR A 24 9.51 11.11 -1.73
N PHE A 25 9.02 10.10 -2.47
CA PHE A 25 7.82 10.25 -3.30
C PHE A 25 6.56 10.49 -2.45
N LEU A 26 6.42 9.76 -1.34
CA LEU A 26 5.31 9.96 -0.41
C LEU A 26 5.35 11.35 0.22
N ARG A 27 6.53 11.87 0.57
CA ARG A 27 6.69 13.24 1.09
C ARG A 27 6.28 14.28 0.06
N MET A 28 6.73 14.14 -1.19
CA MET A 28 6.36 15.07 -2.28
C MET A 28 4.86 15.03 -2.59
N SER A 29 4.27 13.84 -2.57
CA SER A 29 2.85 13.65 -2.88
C SER A 29 1.93 13.93 -1.69
N SER A 30 2.49 14.09 -0.48
CA SER A 30 1.76 14.20 0.80
C SER A 30 0.65 15.24 0.77
N LEU A 31 0.90 16.39 0.14
CA LEU A 31 -0.05 17.49 0.03
C LEU A 31 -1.30 17.13 -0.77
N PHE A 32 -1.17 16.30 -1.80
CA PHE A 32 -2.29 15.89 -2.65
C PHE A 32 -3.08 14.72 -2.05
N ILE A 33 -2.42 13.89 -1.25
CA ILE A 33 -2.98 12.63 -0.76
C ILE A 33 -3.54 12.75 0.65
N SER A 34 -3.12 13.76 1.42
CA SER A 34 -3.57 14.00 2.79
C SER A 34 -5.08 14.19 2.87
N SER A 35 -5.64 15.09 2.06
CA SER A 35 -7.07 15.39 2.03
C SER A 35 -7.94 14.15 1.73
N PRO A 36 -7.74 13.41 0.61
CA PRO A 36 -8.54 12.22 0.34
C PRO A 36 -8.31 11.11 1.37
N LEU A 37 -7.08 10.94 1.87
CA LEU A 37 -6.78 9.93 2.87
C LEU A 37 -7.48 10.21 4.20
N THR A 38 -7.45 11.45 4.69
CA THR A 38 -8.17 11.85 5.90
C THR A 38 -9.67 11.59 5.77
N ARG A 39 -10.26 11.91 4.62
CA ARG A 39 -11.69 11.62 4.37
C ARG A 39 -12.00 10.13 4.42
N ILE A 40 -11.16 9.29 3.80
CA ILE A 40 -11.31 7.83 3.83
C ILE A 40 -11.17 7.31 5.26
N SER A 41 -10.16 7.76 6.00
CA SER A 41 -9.91 7.35 7.38
C SER A 41 -11.07 7.74 8.31
N ASN A 42 -11.54 8.98 8.23
CA ASN A 42 -12.67 9.46 9.04
C ASN A 42 -13.95 8.68 8.74
N ASN A 43 -14.24 8.41 7.46
CA ASN A 43 -15.38 7.58 7.09
C ASN A 43 -15.24 6.15 7.63
N SER A 44 -14.04 5.57 7.55
CA SER A 44 -13.76 4.21 8.06
C SER A 44 -13.94 4.13 9.57
N LEU A 45 -13.45 5.12 10.31
CA LEU A 45 -13.60 5.23 11.76
C LEU A 45 -15.07 5.45 12.16
N SER A 46 -15.79 6.32 11.45
CA SER A 46 -17.21 6.60 11.73
C SER A 46 -18.11 5.41 11.43
N GLN A 47 -17.81 4.62 10.40
CA GLN A 47 -18.62 3.46 10.00
C GLN A 47 -18.15 2.15 10.65
N GLY A 48 -16.94 2.13 11.21
CA GLY A 48 -16.28 0.90 11.67
C GLY A 48 -15.89 -0.06 10.54
N ILE A 49 -15.84 0.42 9.29
CA ILE A 49 -15.59 -0.42 8.10
C ILE A 49 -14.20 -0.12 7.54
N PHE A 50 -13.37 -1.16 7.44
CA PHE A 50 -12.06 -1.04 6.81
C PHE A 50 -12.18 -1.02 5.27
N PRO A 51 -11.56 -0.06 4.56
CA PRO A 51 -11.68 0.08 3.10
C PRO A 51 -11.11 -1.13 2.34
N ASP A 52 -11.88 -1.72 1.43
CA ASP A 52 -11.46 -2.90 0.67
C ASP A 52 -10.18 -2.66 -0.14
N ARG A 53 -10.02 -1.45 -0.70
CA ARG A 53 -8.82 -1.08 -1.47
C ARG A 53 -7.54 -1.08 -0.64
N LEU A 54 -7.65 -0.88 0.68
CA LEU A 54 -6.51 -0.92 1.59
C LEU A 54 -6.22 -2.34 2.11
N LYS A 55 -7.13 -3.31 1.93
CA LYS A 55 -6.92 -4.71 2.34
C LYS A 55 -5.95 -5.46 1.44
N TYR A 56 -5.68 -4.95 0.24
CA TYR A 56 -4.79 -5.61 -0.71
C TYR A 56 -3.32 -5.43 -0.31
N SER A 57 -2.56 -6.52 -0.41
CA SER A 57 -1.12 -6.57 -0.16
C SER A 57 -0.39 -7.17 -1.35
N GLU A 58 0.84 -6.71 -1.60
CA GLU A 58 1.73 -7.33 -2.58
C GLU A 58 2.41 -8.57 -1.97
N ILE A 59 2.25 -9.74 -2.58
CA ILE A 59 2.93 -10.96 -2.13
C ILE A 59 4.30 -11.02 -2.81
N ARG A 60 5.38 -11.07 -2.02
CA ARG A 60 6.74 -11.27 -2.52
C ARG A 60 7.39 -12.52 -1.94
N PRO A 61 7.93 -13.41 -2.80
CA PRO A 61 8.74 -14.52 -2.33
C PRO A 61 10.11 -13.99 -1.86
N LEU A 62 10.41 -14.17 -0.58
CA LEU A 62 11.72 -13.91 0.01
C LEU A 62 12.45 -15.23 0.20
N PHE A 63 13.65 -15.32 -0.34
CA PHE A 63 14.51 -16.48 -0.13
C PHE A 63 14.98 -16.56 1.33
N LYS A 64 14.80 -17.70 1.99
CA LYS A 64 15.18 -17.91 3.39
C LYS A 64 16.59 -18.49 3.54
N LYS A 65 16.81 -19.72 3.06
CA LYS A 65 18.10 -20.45 3.09
C LYS A 65 18.05 -21.69 2.19
N GLY A 66 19.21 -22.22 1.81
CA GLY A 66 19.33 -23.46 0.99
C GLY A 66 19.56 -23.18 -0.49
N GLU A 67 18.92 -23.94 -1.37
CA GLU A 67 19.03 -23.76 -2.82
C GLU A 67 17.94 -22.82 -3.35
N LYS A 68 18.33 -21.87 -4.21
CA LYS A 68 17.42 -20.90 -4.85
C LYS A 68 16.51 -21.52 -5.92
N THR A 69 16.83 -22.71 -6.38
CA THR A 69 16.05 -23.47 -7.38
C THR A 69 14.86 -24.19 -6.74
N ASN A 70 14.89 -24.40 -5.42
CA ASN A 70 13.82 -25.08 -4.70
C ASN A 70 12.83 -24.05 -4.13
N ILE A 71 11.58 -24.10 -4.62
CA ILE A 71 10.48 -23.21 -4.22
C ILE A 71 10.19 -23.31 -2.71
N SER A 72 10.38 -24.47 -2.08
CA SER A 72 10.16 -24.67 -0.64
C SER A 72 11.09 -23.82 0.24
N ASN A 73 12.17 -23.27 -0.32
CA ASN A 73 13.11 -22.40 0.39
C ASN A 73 12.73 -20.91 0.36
N TYR A 74 11.60 -20.56 -0.27
CA TYR A 74 11.07 -19.21 -0.31
C TYR A 74 9.89 -19.07 0.66
N MET A 75 9.86 -17.98 1.42
CA MET A 75 8.71 -17.56 2.22
C MET A 75 7.97 -16.45 1.50
N SER A 76 6.65 -16.54 1.42
CA SER A 76 5.83 -15.42 0.94
C SER A 76 5.70 -14.37 2.03
N ILE A 77 6.03 -13.12 1.72
CA ILE A 77 5.79 -11.96 2.57
C ILE A 77 4.70 -11.10 1.93
N SER A 78 3.68 -10.80 2.71
CA SER A 78 2.62 -9.86 2.33
C SER A 78 3.04 -8.44 2.71
N LEU A 79 3.27 -7.60 1.71
CA LEU A 79 3.61 -6.19 1.89
C LEU A 79 2.33 -5.36 1.81
N LEU A 80 1.82 -4.97 2.98
CA LEU A 80 0.73 -4.00 3.07
C LEU A 80 1.24 -2.59 2.78
N THR A 81 0.37 -1.78 2.18
CA THR A 81 0.64 -0.35 1.97
C THR A 81 0.82 0.37 3.31
N SER A 82 1.66 1.41 3.34
CA SER A 82 1.88 2.22 4.55
C SER A 82 0.57 2.79 5.11
N PHE A 83 -0.37 3.16 4.24
CA PHE A 83 -1.68 3.67 4.65
C PHE A 83 -2.55 2.62 5.33
N SER A 84 -2.52 1.37 4.84
CA SER A 84 -3.25 0.26 5.49
C SER A 84 -2.81 0.10 6.94
N LYS A 85 -1.49 0.09 7.19
CA LYS A 85 -0.93 -0.05 8.54
C LYS A 85 -1.33 1.09 9.47
N VAL A 86 -1.30 2.33 8.96
CA VAL A 86 -1.69 3.51 9.74
C VAL A 86 -3.18 3.46 10.11
N LEU A 87 -4.05 3.12 9.15
CA LEU A 87 -5.49 3.04 9.41
C LEU A 87 -5.84 1.88 10.35
N GLU A 88 -5.22 0.72 10.17
CA GLU A 88 -5.37 -0.43 11.06
C GLU A 88 -4.98 -0.08 12.50
N LYS A 89 -3.89 0.67 12.67
CA LYS A 89 -3.50 1.18 14.00
C LYS A 89 -4.51 2.19 14.57
N ALA A 90 -5.05 3.07 13.73
CA ALA A 90 -6.05 4.06 14.16
C ALA A 90 -7.39 3.44 14.55
N MET A 91 -7.81 2.36 13.86
CA MET A 91 -9.06 1.64 14.15
C MET A 91 -8.94 0.61 15.27
N SER A 92 -7.71 0.18 15.63
CA SER A 92 -7.47 -0.78 16.72
C SER A 92 -7.39 -0.14 18.11
N THR A 93 -7.60 1.17 18.21
CA THR A 93 -7.70 1.91 19.48
C THR A 93 -9.16 2.07 19.86
#